data_AF-A0A8I1S2A2-F1
#
_entry.id   AF-A0A8I1S2A2-F1
#
_cell.length_a   1.000
_cell.length_b   1.000
_cell.length_c   1.000
_cell.angle_alpha   90.00
_cell.angle_beta   90.00
_cell.angle_gamma   90.00
#
_symmetry.space_group_name_H-M   'P 1'
#
loop_
_entity.id
_entity.type
_entity.pdbx_description
1 polymer ?
#
loop_
_entity_poly.entity_id
_entity_poly.type
_entity_poly.pdbx_seq_one_letter_code
_entity_poly.pdbx_strand_id
1 'polypeptide(L)'
;MPTTRARHVVTETNDIARALDDAARRWPADRDRRAKLLLHLVEEGHRAVLDQRDRESSLHREAVVRTSGALTGLYGPDYLARIREDWPE
;
A
#
# COMPACT_ATOMS: atom_id res chain seq x y z
N MET A 1 -18.92 25.89 19.36
CA MET A 1 -17.61 25.52 18.79
C MET A 1 -17.82 24.47 17.70
N PRO A 2 -17.85 24.83 16.41
CA PRO A 2 -17.73 23.84 15.36
C PRO A 2 -16.27 23.36 15.34
N THR A 3 -16.04 22.08 15.60
CA THR A 3 -14.70 21.49 15.49
C THR A 3 -14.28 21.48 14.02
N THR A 4 -13.09 21.99 13.69
CA THR A 4 -12.53 22.01 12.31
C THR A 4 -12.41 20.62 11.66
N ARG A 5 -12.39 19.56 12.47
CA ARG A 5 -12.27 18.18 11.99
C ARG A 5 -13.64 17.59 11.63
N ALA A 6 -13.70 16.91 10.49
CA ALA A 6 -14.88 16.16 10.06
C ALA A 6 -15.21 15.05 11.07
N ARG A 7 -16.50 14.83 11.29
CA ARG A 7 -16.99 13.69 12.09
C ARG A 7 -17.37 12.57 11.13
N HIS A 8 -16.81 11.39 11.36
CA HIS A 8 -17.18 10.18 10.63
C HIS A 8 -18.07 9.33 11.52
N VAL A 9 -19.31 9.10 11.10
CA VAL A 9 -20.26 8.22 11.81
C VAL A 9 -20.18 6.85 11.16
N VAL A 10 -19.99 5.82 11.97
CA VAL A 10 -19.90 4.44 11.53
C VAL A 10 -20.92 3.62 12.32
N THR A 11 -21.75 2.86 11.61
CA THR A 11 -22.65 1.89 12.21
C THR A 11 -21.89 0.61 12.48
N GLU A 12 -21.92 0.11 13.72
CA GLU A 12 -21.29 -1.16 14.08
C GLU A 12 -22.04 -2.32 13.43
N THR A 13 -21.40 -2.95 12.45
CA THR A 13 -21.83 -4.22 11.87
C THR A 13 -21.28 -5.39 12.68
N ASN A 14 -21.77 -6.60 12.43
CA ASN A 14 -21.22 -7.81 13.08
C ASN A 14 -19.71 -7.97 12.85
N ASP A 15 -19.21 -7.58 11.68
CA ASP A 15 -17.78 -7.67 11.36
C ASP A 15 -16.97 -6.64 12.15
N ILE A 16 -17.49 -5.41 12.27
CA ILE A 16 -16.88 -4.36 13.10
C ILE A 16 -16.89 -4.78 14.57
N ALA A 17 -17.98 -5.39 15.05
CA ALA A 17 -18.07 -5.89 16.43
C ALA A 17 -16.99 -6.92 16.73
N ARG A 18 -16.81 -7.92 15.84
CA ARG A 18 -15.73 -8.91 15.98
C ARG A 18 -14.34 -8.26 15.95
N ALA A 19 -14.11 -7.32 15.03
CA ALA A 19 -12.83 -6.61 14.96
C ALA A 19 -12.53 -5.81 16.24
N LEU A 20 -13.55 -5.19 16.84
CA LEU A 20 -13.41 -4.47 18.11
C LEU A 20 -13.18 -5.42 19.28
N ASP A 21 -13.80 -6.60 19.29
CA ASP A 21 -13.56 -7.61 20.31
C ASP A 21 -12.13 -8.18 20.22
N ASP A 22 -11.60 -8.33 19.01
CA ASP A 22 -10.20 -8.71 18.76
C ASP A 22 -9.24 -7.59 19.19
N ALA A 23 -9.57 -6.34 18.87
CA ALA A 23 -8.84 -5.17 19.33
C ALA A 23 -8.82 -5.08 20.86
N ALA A 24 -9.93 -5.37 21.55
CA ALA A 24 -9.99 -5.38 23.01
C ALA A 24 -9.05 -6.42 23.64
N ARG A 25 -8.76 -7.53 22.95
CA ARG A 25 -7.73 -8.50 23.38
C ARG A 25 -6.32 -7.96 23.20
N ARG A 26 -6.07 -7.20 22.12
CA ARG A 26 -4.77 -6.58 21.81
C ARG A 26 -4.45 -5.36 22.68
N TRP A 27 -5.46 -4.58 23.03
CA TRP A 27 -5.37 -3.37 23.88
C TRP A 27 -6.30 -3.46 25.10
N PRO A 28 -5.97 -4.29 26.11
CA PRO A 28 -6.87 -4.53 27.25
C PRO A 28 -7.23 -3.28 28.06
N ALA A 29 -6.34 -2.28 28.12
CA ALA A 29 -6.57 -1.03 28.85
C ALA A 29 -7.73 -0.18 28.31
N ASP A 30 -8.09 -0.38 27.03
CA ASP A 30 -9.19 0.34 26.38
C ASP A 30 -10.34 -0.61 25.99
N ARG A 31 -10.41 -1.82 26.57
CA ARG A 31 -11.41 -2.86 26.29
C ARG A 31 -12.85 -2.35 26.22
N ASP A 32 -13.25 -1.52 27.18
CA ASP A 32 -14.63 -1.03 27.29
C ASP A 32 -14.88 0.25 26.47
N ARG A 33 -13.87 0.69 25.69
CA ARG A 33 -13.88 1.95 24.95
C ARG A 33 -13.86 1.67 23.45
N ARG A 34 -14.99 1.20 22.90
CA ARG A 34 -15.12 0.83 21.47
C ARG A 34 -14.61 1.91 20.50
N ALA A 35 -14.92 3.19 20.74
CA ALA A 35 -14.44 4.27 19.90
C ALA A 35 -12.90 4.42 19.89
N LYS A 36 -12.24 4.14 21.02
CA LYS A 36 -10.77 4.13 21.11
C LYS A 36 -10.16 2.92 20.42
N LEU A 37 -10.79 1.75 20.56
CA LEU A 37 -10.37 0.54 19.84
C LEU A 37 -10.49 0.73 18.33
N LEU A 38 -11.54 1.40 17.87
CA LEU A 38 -11.69 1.77 16.46
C LEU A 38 -10.57 2.71 16.00
N LEU A 39 -10.16 3.67 16.83
CA LEU A 39 -9.01 4.53 16.53
C LEU A 39 -7.72 3.73 16.40
N HIS A 40 -7.43 2.82 17.34
CA HIS A 40 -6.27 1.93 17.25
C HIS A 40 -6.27 1.11 15.95
N LEU A 41 -7.42 0.55 15.58
CA LEU A 41 -7.56 -0.20 14.32
C LEU A 41 -7.34 0.67 13.08
N VAL A 42 -7.80 1.93 13.08
CA VAL A 42 -7.56 2.86 11.97
C VAL A 42 -6.07 3.20 11.85
N GLU A 43 -5.39 3.42 12.97
CA GLU A 43 -3.95 3.69 12.99
C GLU A 43 -3.12 2.49 12.52
N GLU A 44 -3.42 1.28 13.01
CA GLU A 44 -2.76 0.05 12.54
C GLU A 44 -3.07 -0.22 11.06
N GLY A 45 -4.32 -0.03 10.64
CA GLY A 45 -4.72 -0.17 9.24
C GLY A 45 -3.97 0.80 8.33
N HIS A 46 -3.77 2.05 8.76
CA HIS A 46 -2.98 3.03 8.01
C HIS A 46 -1.52 2.57 7.85
N ARG A 47 -0.89 2.08 8.92
CA ARG A 47 0.48 1.54 8.85
C ARG A 47 0.57 0.35 7.92
N ALA A 48 -0.37 -0.59 8.01
CA ALA A 48 -0.39 -1.77 7.15
C ALA A 48 -0.51 -1.41 5.65
N VAL A 49 -1.32 -0.39 5.32
CA VAL A 49 -1.45 0.10 3.94
C VAL A 49 -0.16 0.74 3.44
N LEU A 50 0.54 1.53 4.27
CA LEU A 50 1.84 2.11 3.89
C LEU A 50 2.90 1.03 3.67
N ASP A 51 3.02 0.09 4.61
CA ASP A 51 3.97 -1.03 4.53
C ASP A 51 3.75 -1.87 3.27
N GLN A 52 2.49 -2.13 2.89
CA GLN A 52 2.19 -2.87 1.66
C GLN A 52 2.68 -2.11 0.42
N ARG A 53 2.43 -0.80 0.34
CA ARG A 53 2.87 0.03 -0.79
C ARG A 53 4.39 0.07 -0.90
N ASP A 54 5.08 0.17 0.23
CA ASP A 54 6.54 0.18 0.26
C ASP A 54 7.13 -1.16 -0.19
N ARG A 55 6.52 -2.29 0.20
CA ARG A 55 6.90 -3.62 -0.28
C ARG A 55 6.68 -3.77 -1.79
N GLU A 56 5.51 -3.37 -2.29
CA GLU A 56 5.21 -3.42 -3.73
C GLU A 56 6.18 -2.54 -4.53
N SER A 57 6.49 -1.34 -4.05
CA SER A 57 7.47 -0.45 -4.67
C SER A 57 8.88 -1.05 -4.68
N SER A 58 9.27 -1.70 -3.57
CA SER A 58 10.58 -2.36 -3.44
C SER A 58 10.70 -3.54 -4.40
N LEU A 59 9.68 -4.41 -4.46
CA LEU A 59 9.64 -5.53 -5.41
C LEU A 59 9.70 -5.06 -6.86
N HIS A 60 8.98 -3.99 -7.20
CA HIS A 60 9.04 -3.40 -8.52
C HIS A 60 10.45 -2.88 -8.85
N ARG A 61 11.07 -2.15 -7.92
CA ARG A 61 12.42 -1.62 -8.09
C ARG A 61 13.46 -2.73 -8.24
N GLU A 62 13.38 -3.79 -7.44
CA GLU A 62 14.24 -4.96 -7.55
C GLU A 62 14.09 -5.64 -8.91
N ALA A 63 12.86 -5.75 -9.43
CA ALA A 63 12.61 -6.31 -10.75
C ALA A 63 13.26 -5.47 -11.85
N VAL A 64 13.16 -4.13 -11.77
CA VAL A 64 13.82 -3.20 -12.72
C VAL A 64 15.33 -3.30 -12.63
N VAL A 65 15.92 -3.29 -11.42
CA VAL A 65 17.38 -3.40 -11.26
C VAL A 65 17.91 -4.72 -11.82
N ARG A 66 17.20 -5.83 -11.57
CA ARG A 66 17.60 -7.16 -12.06
C ARG A 66 17.60 -7.27 -13.59
N THR A 67 16.69 -6.58 -14.28
CA THR A 67 16.56 -6.66 -15.74
C THR A 67 17.29 -5.53 -16.47
N SER A 68 17.60 -4.43 -15.77
CA SER A 68 18.32 -3.30 -16.33
C SER A 68 19.70 -3.72 -16.82
N GLY A 69 19.98 -3.42 -18.09
CA GLY A 69 21.26 -3.73 -18.71
C GLY A 69 21.51 -5.22 -18.98
N ALA A 70 20.55 -6.11 -18.69
CA ALA A 70 20.67 -7.54 -18.97
C ALA A 70 20.88 -7.86 -20.45
N LEU A 71 20.50 -6.92 -21.34
CA LEU A 71 20.69 -7.03 -22.79
C LEU A 71 21.76 -6.06 -23.33
N THR A 72 22.50 -5.37 -22.46
CA THR A 72 23.58 -4.48 -22.89
C THR A 72 24.66 -5.29 -23.62
N GLY A 73 24.99 -4.88 -24.84
CA GLY A 73 25.99 -5.55 -25.69
C GLY A 73 25.44 -6.66 -26.58
N LEU A 74 24.17 -7.08 -26.44
CA LEU A 74 23.53 -8.00 -27.39
C LEU A 74 23.16 -7.32 -28.72
N TYR A 75 22.98 -6.01 -28.69
CA TYR A 75 22.64 -5.23 -29.87
C TYR A 75 23.88 -4.52 -30.39
N GLY A 76 24.18 -4.75 -31.67
CA GLY A 76 25.28 -4.08 -32.37
C GLY A 76 25.04 -2.56 -32.50
N PRO A 77 26.10 -1.78 -32.76
CA PRO A 77 26.03 -0.32 -32.81
C PRO A 77 24.97 0.23 -33.78
N ASP A 78 24.74 -0.47 -34.90
CA ASP A 78 23.79 -0.04 -35.94
C ASP A 78 22.41 -0.71 -35.84
N TYR A 79 22.16 -1.51 -34.80
CA TYR A 79 20.93 -2.29 -34.67
C TYR A 79 19.67 -1.43 -34.64
N LEU A 80 19.70 -0.31 -33.90
CA LEU A 80 18.56 0.60 -33.78
C LEU A 80 18.28 1.33 -35.09
N ALA A 81 19.31 1.69 -35.86
CA ALA A 81 19.16 2.36 -37.15
C ALA A 81 18.45 1.45 -38.15
N ARG A 82 18.90 0.20 -38.24
CA ARG A 82 18.26 -0.84 -39.07
C ARG A 82 16.78 -1.07 -38.74
N ILE A 83 16.41 -1.16 -37.47
CA ILE A 83 15.01 -1.38 -37.08
C ILE A 83 14.11 -0.19 -37.48
N ARG A 84 14.64 1.02 -37.44
CA ARG A 84 13.88 2.22 -37.81
C ARG A 84 13.62 2.32 -39.32
N GLU A 85 14.48 1.74 -40.14
CA GLU A 85 14.27 1.66 -41.60
C GLU A 85 13.06 0.78 -41.96
N ASP A 86 12.72 -0.21 -41.14
CA ASP A 86 11.58 -1.12 -41.36
C ASP A 86 10.21 -0.50 -40.99
N TRP A 87 10.20 0.70 -40.38
CA TRP A 87 8.97 1.41 -40.00
C TRP A 87 8.85 2.74 -40.77
N PRO A 88 8.12 2.78 -41.91
CA PRO A 88 7.77 4.04 -42.53
C PRO A 88 6.83 4.84 -41.62
N GLU A 89 6.98 6.17 -41.64
CA GLU A 89 6.26 7.15 -40.79
C GLU A 89 4.73 6.97 -40.72
#